data_AF-A0A7W3W3I4-F1
#
_entry.id   AF-A0A7W3W3I4-F1
#
_cell.length_a   1.000
_cell.length_b   1.000
_cell.length_c   1.000
_cell.angle_alpha   90.00
_cell.angle_beta   90.00
_cell.angle_gamma   90.00
#
_symmetry.space_group_name_H-M   'P 1'
#
loop_
_entity.id
_entity.type
_entity.pdbx_description
1 polymer ?
#
loop_
_entity_poly.entity_id
_entity_poly.type
_entity_poly.pdbx_seq_one_letter_code
_entity_poly.pdbx_strand_id
1 'polypeptide(L)'
;MPQTTETIDELRARLATLSGPARTEPLGSLAQKLFQRMTTAPLDSLSARTDLDEAIQCADEVYGHHREGDPQRPQVAAFLGYLLAFRTVRTGDGTHRPRAVELLEEAIEHGRFQVSYLAILRLVLAMLLFTGAQNQLTGMVTQTPADLLSGRRSPAALPDIDRAEELLHTVCDTDGVSADVSEMADLLLQLCDLMKAMLGLGDRPLDLSSMQNLFARFTELQARMANGGAGFSSLMRKAIESGAGVLNVRPDEVPVIIVEDAAEESPAVARAEAPAEVPPQPVQAELLQSLVASLSLDGRRTWRTAAELLLPDTAPPTVESVDTAIALASEVLESETAELSEEDTAFTHFAHAVALRLRRRADPDGDGSDCELGARALLSAARALPIDHPELPVVLRCLGAFLPPERPLAGLDALAAGFTGRLDALLGSGNLAADRAAELHALRCACRTAFAAAELRKAVEGLPAGYPWPVSLKAAAQPLA
;
A
#
# COMPACT_ATOMS: atom_id res chain seq x y z
N MET A 1 9.55 -10.08 -20.08
CA MET A 1 10.98 -10.05 -19.69
C MET A 1 11.05 -9.81 -18.19
N PRO A 2 12.06 -10.33 -17.48
CA PRO A 2 12.20 -10.14 -16.03
C PRO A 2 12.29 -8.65 -15.72
N GLN A 3 11.64 -8.22 -14.63
CA GLN A 3 11.84 -6.88 -14.06
C GLN A 3 13.34 -6.65 -13.93
N THR A 4 13.89 -5.73 -14.70
CA THR A 4 15.30 -5.38 -14.56
C THR A 4 15.47 -4.80 -13.18
N THR A 5 16.28 -5.48 -12.36
CA THR A 5 16.73 -5.10 -11.03
C THR A 5 17.61 -3.85 -11.05
N GLU A 6 17.38 -2.93 -12.00
CA GLU A 6 18.19 -1.75 -12.19
C GLU A 6 18.13 -0.88 -10.92
N THR A 7 19.31 -0.55 -10.43
CA THR A 7 19.51 0.32 -9.29
C THR A 7 19.28 1.77 -9.69
N ILE A 8 19.08 2.65 -8.69
CA ILE A 8 18.94 4.11 -8.92
C ILE A 8 20.14 4.67 -9.69
N ASP A 9 21.35 4.21 -9.40
CA ASP A 9 22.56 4.71 -10.03
C ASP A 9 22.69 4.23 -11.49
N GLU A 10 22.26 3.00 -11.79
CA GLU A 10 22.19 2.48 -13.16
C GLU A 10 21.18 3.27 -14.01
N LEU A 11 19.99 3.56 -13.46
CA LEU A 11 18.99 4.39 -14.15
C LEU A 11 19.51 5.79 -14.45
N ARG A 12 20.20 6.43 -13.50
CA ARG A 12 20.84 7.73 -13.72
C ARG A 12 21.92 7.67 -14.79
N ALA A 13 22.76 6.64 -14.78
CA ALA A 13 23.79 6.44 -15.80
C ALA A 13 23.18 6.23 -17.20
N ARG A 14 22.10 5.44 -17.30
CA ARG A 14 21.36 5.23 -18.55
C ARG A 14 20.73 6.54 -19.05
N LEU A 15 20.08 7.28 -18.17
CA LEU A 15 19.48 8.59 -18.50
C LEU A 15 20.49 9.61 -19.00
N ALA A 16 21.74 9.58 -18.54
CA ALA A 16 22.80 10.48 -19.03
C ALA A 16 23.09 10.29 -20.54
N THR A 17 22.72 9.14 -21.11
CA THR A 17 22.92 8.81 -22.54
C THR A 17 21.68 8.98 -23.39
N LEU A 18 20.52 9.25 -22.78
CA LEU A 18 19.22 9.34 -23.46
C LEU A 18 18.73 10.78 -23.55
N SER A 19 18.01 11.10 -24.63
CA SER A 19 17.39 12.41 -24.88
C SER A 19 15.95 12.27 -25.37
N GLY A 20 15.13 13.28 -25.10
CA GLY A 20 13.73 13.33 -25.56
C GLY A 20 12.86 12.17 -25.05
N PRO A 21 11.84 11.74 -25.81
CA PRO A 21 10.87 10.73 -25.37
C PRO A 21 11.47 9.37 -25.00
N ALA A 22 12.68 9.03 -25.46
CA ALA A 22 13.38 7.82 -25.06
C ALA A 22 13.72 7.78 -23.56
N ARG A 23 13.67 8.93 -22.88
CA ARG A 23 13.89 9.06 -21.43
C ARG A 23 12.67 8.69 -20.60
N THR A 24 11.48 8.59 -21.21
CA THR A 24 10.20 8.43 -20.50
C THR A 24 10.17 7.21 -19.57
N GLU A 25 10.53 6.03 -20.08
CA GLU A 25 10.55 4.80 -19.26
C GLU A 25 11.59 4.87 -18.13
N PRO A 26 12.88 5.18 -18.39
CA PRO A 26 13.87 5.21 -17.31
C PRO A 26 13.62 6.32 -16.28
N LEU A 27 13.05 7.47 -16.69
CA LEU A 27 12.63 8.52 -15.76
C LEU A 27 11.46 8.05 -14.88
N GLY A 28 10.47 7.36 -15.45
CA GLY A 28 9.35 6.80 -14.69
C GLY A 28 9.83 5.80 -13.65
N SER A 29 10.68 4.86 -14.07
CA SER A 29 11.33 3.87 -13.20
C SER A 29 12.18 4.53 -12.09
N LEU A 30 12.94 5.58 -12.43
CA LEU A 30 13.75 6.33 -11.46
C LEU A 30 12.88 7.06 -10.44
N ALA A 31 11.85 7.77 -10.90
CA ALA A 31 10.92 8.50 -10.04
C ALA A 31 10.25 7.56 -9.01
N GLN A 32 9.83 6.38 -9.45
CA GLN A 32 9.22 5.39 -8.57
C GLN A 32 10.20 4.85 -7.52
N LYS A 33 11.43 4.50 -7.92
CA LYS A 33 12.45 3.98 -6.98
C LYS A 33 12.90 5.05 -5.98
N LEU A 34 13.05 6.29 -6.41
CA LEU A 34 13.34 7.42 -5.52
C LEU A 34 12.22 7.63 -4.51
N PHE A 35 10.97 7.61 -4.97
CA PHE A 35 9.81 7.69 -4.08
C PHE A 35 9.77 6.52 -3.09
N GLN A 36 9.98 5.28 -3.54
CA GLN A 36 10.05 4.10 -2.66
C GLN A 36 11.13 4.27 -1.58
N ARG A 37 12.36 4.62 -1.99
CA ARG A 37 13.48 4.86 -1.06
C ARG A 37 13.14 5.94 -0.06
N MET A 38 12.57 7.06 -0.50
CA MET A 38 12.11 8.13 0.37
C MET A 38 11.11 7.61 1.42
N THR A 39 10.12 6.79 1.05
CA THR A 39 9.12 6.29 2.03
C THR A 39 9.70 5.35 3.08
N THR A 40 10.91 4.84 2.88
CA THR A 40 11.62 3.99 3.86
C THR A 40 12.59 4.77 4.74
N ALA A 41 12.95 5.99 4.34
CA ALA A 41 13.80 6.87 5.12
C ALA A 41 12.98 7.66 6.17
N PRO A 42 13.62 8.13 7.25
CA PRO A 42 12.98 9.06 8.18
C PRO A 42 12.44 10.29 7.43
N LEU A 43 11.17 10.65 7.65
CA LEU A 43 10.45 11.66 6.86
C LEU A 43 11.14 13.04 6.82
N ASP A 44 11.86 13.39 7.88
CA ASP A 44 12.55 14.67 8.03
C ASP A 44 14.00 14.66 7.53
N SER A 45 14.51 13.53 7.06
CA SER A 45 15.89 13.45 6.60
C SER A 45 16.12 14.28 5.34
N LEU A 46 17.33 14.83 5.20
CA LEU A 46 17.73 15.53 3.98
C LEU A 46 17.68 14.59 2.77
N SER A 47 18.02 13.31 2.93
CA SER A 47 17.95 12.32 1.86
C SER A 47 16.53 12.10 1.34
N ALA A 48 15.54 11.98 2.22
CA ALA A 48 14.13 11.86 1.83
C ALA A 48 13.63 13.14 1.12
N ARG A 49 14.16 14.31 1.48
CA ARG A 49 13.83 15.55 0.77
C ARG A 49 14.40 15.57 -0.63
N THR A 50 15.69 15.26 -0.78
CA THR A 50 16.36 15.19 -2.09
C THR A 50 15.71 14.15 -3.01
N ASP A 51 15.40 12.96 -2.49
CA ASP A 51 14.76 11.90 -3.27
C ASP A 51 13.37 12.31 -3.76
N LEU A 52 12.57 13.00 -2.94
CA LEU A 52 11.26 13.51 -3.37
C LEU A 52 11.41 14.57 -4.48
N ASP A 53 12.37 15.48 -4.31
CA ASP A 53 12.59 16.58 -5.26
C ASP A 53 13.01 16.03 -6.63
N GLU A 54 13.91 15.04 -6.65
CA GLU A 54 14.33 14.36 -7.86
C GLU A 54 13.22 13.51 -8.47
N ALA A 55 12.41 12.81 -7.65
CA ALA A 55 11.25 12.06 -8.14
C ALA A 55 10.22 12.97 -8.82
N ILE A 56 9.94 14.15 -8.24
CA ILE A 56 9.04 15.15 -8.84
C ILE A 56 9.60 15.63 -10.18
N GLN A 57 10.90 15.95 -10.26
CA GLN A 57 11.53 16.39 -11.50
C GLN A 57 11.43 15.32 -12.60
N CYS A 58 11.69 14.06 -12.24
CA CYS A 58 11.59 12.95 -13.18
C CYS A 58 10.14 12.76 -13.68
N ALA A 59 9.16 12.75 -12.77
CA ALA A 59 7.76 12.59 -13.12
C ALA A 59 7.21 13.78 -13.93
N ASP A 60 7.67 15.01 -13.67
CA ASP A 60 7.31 16.20 -14.44
C ASP A 60 7.86 16.16 -15.86
N GLU A 61 9.12 15.70 -16.04
CA GLU A 61 9.70 15.50 -17.37
C GLU A 61 8.94 14.40 -18.15
N VAL A 62 8.60 13.28 -17.50
CA VAL A 62 7.75 12.22 -18.08
C VAL A 62 6.40 12.79 -18.51
N TYR A 63 5.74 13.56 -17.64
CA TYR A 63 4.45 14.19 -17.96
C TYR A 63 4.57 15.11 -19.18
N GLY A 64 5.64 15.89 -19.28
CA GLY A 64 5.92 16.78 -20.40
C GLY A 64 6.13 16.07 -21.75
N HIS A 65 6.43 14.77 -21.75
CA HIS A 65 6.54 13.97 -22.98
C HIS A 65 5.18 13.44 -23.50
N HIS A 66 4.13 13.43 -22.67
CA HIS A 66 2.81 12.91 -23.05
C HIS A 66 1.88 14.02 -23.55
N ARG A 67 1.28 13.82 -24.72
CA ARG A 67 0.36 14.79 -25.34
C ARG A 67 -1.05 14.67 -24.75
N GLU A 68 -1.86 15.69 -24.97
CA GLU A 68 -3.28 15.63 -24.67
C GLU A 68 -3.93 14.48 -25.47
N GLY A 69 -4.74 13.65 -24.80
CA GLY A 69 -5.32 12.44 -25.38
C GLY A 69 -4.44 11.19 -25.34
N ASP A 70 -3.20 11.29 -24.87
CA ASP A 70 -2.36 10.11 -24.62
C ASP A 70 -2.98 9.27 -23.47
N PRO A 71 -3.27 7.97 -23.70
CA PRO A 71 -3.87 7.10 -22.69
C PRO A 71 -3.07 6.94 -21.40
N GLN A 72 -1.77 7.28 -21.41
CA GLN A 72 -0.87 7.21 -20.25
C GLN A 72 -0.74 8.54 -19.50
N ARG A 73 -1.18 9.64 -20.10
CA ARG A 73 -1.03 10.97 -19.50
C ARG A 73 -1.78 11.10 -18.17
N PRO A 74 -3.05 10.69 -18.02
CA PRO A 74 -3.76 10.77 -16.74
C PRO A 74 -3.07 10.01 -15.61
N GLN A 75 -2.36 8.95 -15.95
CA GLN A 75 -1.65 8.10 -15.03
C GLN A 75 -0.37 8.76 -14.51
N VAL A 76 0.41 9.35 -15.41
CA VAL A 76 1.56 10.17 -15.03
C VAL A 76 1.08 11.39 -14.24
N ALA A 77 -0.05 11.99 -14.63
CA ALA A 77 -0.67 13.09 -13.90
C ALA A 77 -1.02 12.68 -12.47
N ALA A 78 -1.63 11.51 -12.27
CA ALA A 78 -1.95 10.98 -10.95
C ALA A 78 -0.70 10.85 -10.07
N PHE A 79 0.37 10.27 -10.62
CA PHE A 79 1.61 10.06 -9.88
C PHE A 79 2.30 11.38 -9.54
N LEU A 80 2.46 12.28 -10.51
CA LEU A 80 3.06 13.60 -10.29
C LEU A 80 2.22 14.46 -9.33
N GLY A 81 0.91 14.51 -9.55
CA GLY A 81 -0.03 15.23 -8.69
C GLY A 81 0.05 14.75 -7.25
N TYR A 82 0.19 13.44 -7.05
CA TYR A 82 0.43 12.85 -5.73
C TYR A 82 1.77 13.25 -5.11
N LEU A 83 2.88 13.20 -5.85
CA LEU A 83 4.19 13.62 -5.34
C LEU A 83 4.19 15.09 -4.89
N LEU A 84 3.52 15.96 -5.66
CA LEU A 84 3.33 17.37 -5.31
C LEU A 84 2.42 17.53 -4.10
N ALA A 85 1.33 16.74 -4.01
CA ALA A 85 0.44 16.74 -2.86
C ALA A 85 1.20 16.40 -1.57
N PHE A 86 2.01 15.35 -1.64
CA PHE A 86 2.84 14.89 -0.54
C PHE A 86 3.85 15.96 -0.12
N ARG A 87 4.49 16.63 -1.09
CA ARG A 87 5.39 17.77 -0.82
C ARG A 87 4.67 18.89 -0.08
N THR A 88 3.50 19.32 -0.57
CA THR A 88 2.72 20.41 0.03
C THR A 88 2.33 20.11 1.48
N VAL A 89 1.86 18.90 1.76
CA VAL A 89 1.51 18.49 3.13
C VAL A 89 2.76 18.46 4.02
N ARG A 90 3.89 17.96 3.51
CA ARG A 90 5.13 17.83 4.28
C ARG A 90 5.76 19.18 4.63
N THR A 91 5.82 20.11 3.69
CA THR A 91 6.48 21.40 3.91
C THR A 91 5.56 22.45 4.51
N GLY A 92 4.23 22.25 4.41
CA GLY A 92 3.25 23.30 4.65
C GLY A 92 3.30 24.43 3.61
N ASP A 93 4.13 24.28 2.57
CA ASP A 93 4.28 25.25 1.49
C ASP A 93 3.23 24.97 0.41
N GLY A 94 2.29 25.89 0.29
CA GLY A 94 1.20 25.83 -0.68
C GLY A 94 1.60 26.13 -2.12
N THR A 95 2.87 26.46 -2.41
CA THR A 95 3.34 26.85 -3.75
C THR A 95 3.00 25.81 -4.83
N HIS A 96 3.07 24.52 -4.49
CA HIS A 96 2.80 23.43 -5.44
C HIS A 96 1.34 22.94 -5.43
N ARG A 97 0.50 23.45 -4.51
CA ARG A 97 -0.89 23.00 -4.35
C ARG A 97 -1.73 23.16 -5.63
N PRO A 98 -1.74 24.31 -6.32
CA PRO A 98 -2.58 24.48 -7.51
C PRO A 98 -2.23 23.46 -8.60
N ARG A 99 -0.94 23.23 -8.82
CA ARG A 99 -0.47 22.26 -9.80
C ARG A 99 -0.84 20.81 -9.42
N ALA A 100 -0.76 20.47 -8.14
CA ALA A 100 -1.18 19.16 -7.66
C ALA A 100 -2.69 18.93 -7.87
N VAL A 101 -3.52 19.95 -7.60
CA VAL A 101 -4.97 19.90 -7.83
C VAL A 101 -5.28 19.67 -9.30
N GLU A 102 -4.72 20.48 -10.20
CA GLU A 102 -4.92 20.33 -11.66
C GLU A 102 -4.61 18.92 -12.16
N LEU A 103 -3.46 18.36 -11.74
CA LEU A 103 -3.02 17.04 -12.18
C LEU A 103 -3.88 15.90 -11.63
N LEU A 104 -4.34 16.03 -10.38
CA LEU A 104 -5.23 15.03 -9.78
C LEU A 104 -6.64 15.10 -10.38
N GLU A 105 -7.13 16.29 -10.72
CA GLU A 105 -8.40 16.45 -11.44
C GLU A 105 -8.33 15.83 -12.83
N GLU A 106 -7.28 16.14 -13.59
CA GLU A 106 -7.02 15.52 -14.91
C GLU A 106 -6.98 13.99 -14.81
N ALA A 107 -6.27 13.47 -13.80
CA ALA A 107 -6.23 12.04 -13.54
C ALA A 107 -7.62 11.46 -13.26
N ILE A 108 -8.39 12.05 -12.34
CA ILE A 108 -9.72 11.54 -11.95
C ILE A 108 -10.71 11.60 -13.12
N GLU A 109 -10.63 12.64 -13.96
CA GLU A 109 -11.57 12.85 -15.07
C GLU A 109 -11.27 11.96 -16.28
N HIS A 110 -9.99 11.77 -16.61
CA HIS A 110 -9.59 11.11 -17.86
C HIS A 110 -8.91 9.75 -17.65
N GLY A 111 -8.51 9.43 -16.42
CA GLY A 111 -7.81 8.20 -16.09
C GLY A 111 -8.74 7.00 -15.99
N ARG A 112 -8.21 5.84 -16.42
CA ARG A 112 -8.84 4.53 -16.22
C ARG A 112 -8.08 3.80 -15.12
N PHE A 113 -8.63 3.87 -13.92
CA PHE A 113 -8.03 3.30 -12.73
C PHE A 113 -8.93 2.25 -12.11
N GLN A 114 -8.34 1.33 -11.35
CA GLN A 114 -9.09 0.49 -10.42
C GLN A 114 -9.87 1.38 -9.45
N VAL A 115 -11.04 0.88 -9.03
CA VAL A 115 -11.97 1.59 -8.14
C VAL A 115 -11.29 2.07 -6.86
N SER A 116 -10.48 1.21 -6.25
CA SER A 116 -9.71 1.49 -5.04
C SER A 116 -8.70 2.64 -5.24
N TYR A 117 -7.97 2.64 -6.36
CA TYR A 117 -7.00 3.69 -6.69
C TYR A 117 -7.71 5.02 -6.98
N LEU A 118 -8.83 5.00 -7.69
CA LEU A 118 -9.61 6.20 -7.97
C LEU A 118 -10.18 6.82 -6.69
N ALA A 119 -10.68 6.00 -5.76
CA ALA A 119 -11.13 6.46 -4.45
C ALA A 119 -9.99 7.13 -3.66
N ILE A 120 -8.79 6.55 -3.74
CA ILE A 120 -7.59 7.12 -3.15
C ILE A 120 -7.22 8.48 -3.77
N LEU A 121 -7.25 8.62 -5.10
CA LEU A 121 -6.97 9.92 -5.76
C LEU A 121 -7.96 11.00 -5.33
N ARG A 122 -9.25 10.66 -5.22
CA ARG A 122 -10.29 11.57 -4.70
C ARG A 122 -10.00 11.99 -3.27
N LEU A 123 -9.57 11.05 -2.43
CA LEU A 123 -9.23 11.33 -1.04
C LEU A 123 -8.02 12.27 -0.93
N VAL A 124 -6.96 12.04 -1.72
CA VAL A 124 -5.78 12.92 -1.79
C VAL A 124 -6.18 14.33 -2.25
N LEU A 125 -7.01 14.43 -3.29
CA LEU A 125 -7.49 15.71 -3.79
C LEU A 125 -8.32 16.45 -2.73
N ALA A 126 -9.26 15.76 -2.07
CA ALA A 126 -10.05 16.32 -0.99
C ALA A 126 -9.17 16.86 0.16
N MET A 127 -8.12 16.12 0.55
CA MET A 127 -7.15 16.57 1.55
C MET A 127 -6.41 17.86 1.13
N LEU A 128 -6.05 18.01 -0.14
CA LEU A 128 -5.38 19.22 -0.65
C LEU A 128 -6.30 20.44 -0.67
N LEU A 129 -7.55 20.25 -1.09
CA LEU A 129 -8.57 21.29 -1.07
C LEU A 129 -8.83 21.75 0.37
N PHE A 130 -9.02 20.78 1.27
CA PHE A 130 -9.17 21.02 2.70
C PHE A 130 -7.98 21.79 3.30
N THR A 131 -6.75 21.38 2.99
CA THR A 131 -5.53 22.04 3.49
C THR A 131 -5.46 23.51 3.03
N GLY A 132 -5.82 23.82 1.79
CA GLY A 132 -5.82 25.22 1.37
C GLY A 132 -6.97 26.02 1.97
N ALA A 133 -8.14 25.43 2.17
CA ALA A 133 -9.21 26.07 2.92
C ALA A 133 -8.78 26.39 4.37
N GLN A 134 -8.06 25.48 5.04
CA GLN A 134 -7.47 25.73 6.36
C GLN A 134 -6.44 26.86 6.36
N ASN A 135 -5.58 26.91 5.35
CA ASN A 135 -4.58 27.98 5.22
C ASN A 135 -5.24 29.34 5.00
N GLN A 136 -6.30 29.41 4.20
CA GLN A 136 -7.08 30.64 4.01
C GLN A 136 -7.77 31.08 5.30
N LEU A 137 -8.37 30.15 6.04
CA LEU A 137 -8.96 30.43 7.36
C LEU A 137 -7.91 30.96 8.35
N THR A 138 -6.74 30.32 8.41
CA THR A 138 -5.64 30.73 9.29
C THR A 138 -5.11 32.12 8.91
N GLY A 139 -4.98 32.39 7.62
CA GLY A 139 -4.62 33.71 7.10
C GLY A 139 -5.62 34.79 7.53
N MET A 140 -6.93 34.50 7.47
CA MET A 140 -7.97 35.41 7.92
C MET A 140 -7.90 35.66 9.43
N VAL A 141 -7.77 34.62 10.25
CA VAL A 141 -7.64 34.73 11.72
C VAL A 141 -6.47 35.63 12.10
N THR A 142 -5.34 35.47 11.41
CA THR A 142 -4.09 36.18 11.73
C THR A 142 -4.04 37.61 11.18
N GLN A 143 -4.61 37.86 10.00
CA GLN A 143 -4.50 39.16 9.33
C GLN A 143 -5.69 40.09 9.59
N THR A 144 -6.91 39.56 9.71
CA THR A 144 -8.13 40.37 9.89
C THR A 144 -9.08 39.79 10.94
N PRO A 145 -8.67 39.70 12.22
CA PRO A 145 -9.52 39.17 13.29
C PRO A 145 -10.85 39.94 13.48
N ALA A 146 -10.89 41.21 13.07
CA ALA A 146 -12.12 42.01 13.07
C ALA A 146 -13.17 41.53 12.05
N ASP A 147 -12.75 40.98 10.89
CA ASP A 147 -13.68 40.44 9.89
C ASP A 147 -14.37 39.17 10.42
N LEU A 148 -13.62 38.36 11.18
CA LEU A 148 -14.12 37.16 11.85
C LEU A 148 -15.20 37.49 12.90
N LEU A 149 -14.96 38.53 13.71
CA LEU A 149 -15.93 39.01 14.71
C LEU A 149 -17.14 39.72 14.09
N SER A 150 -16.99 40.26 12.88
CA SER A 150 -18.09 40.91 12.16
C SER A 150 -19.06 39.91 11.48
N GLY A 151 -18.76 38.61 11.56
CA GLY A 151 -19.52 37.57 10.85
C GLY A 151 -19.37 37.64 9.34
N ARG A 152 -18.35 38.35 8.83
CA ARG A 152 -18.03 38.36 7.40
C ARG A 152 -17.45 37.01 7.03
N ARG A 153 -18.24 36.26 6.28
CA ARG A 153 -17.87 34.98 5.66
C ARG A 153 -16.70 35.22 4.71
N SER A 154 -15.72 34.33 4.71
CA SER A 154 -14.76 34.25 3.61
C SER A 154 -15.33 33.34 2.52
N PRO A 155 -15.83 33.89 1.40
CA PRO A 155 -16.36 33.07 0.31
C PRO A 155 -15.26 32.30 -0.44
N ALA A 156 -13.98 32.59 -0.19
CA ALA A 156 -12.87 32.01 -0.95
C ALA A 156 -12.55 30.55 -0.57
N ALA A 157 -12.84 30.15 0.67
CA ALA A 157 -12.54 28.79 1.14
C ALA A 157 -13.68 27.80 0.82
N LEU A 158 -14.88 28.29 0.52
CA LEU A 158 -16.06 27.45 0.36
C LEU A 158 -16.02 26.53 -0.86
N PRO A 159 -15.59 27.00 -2.05
CA PRO A 159 -15.51 26.12 -3.23
C PRO A 159 -14.61 24.91 -2.98
N ASP A 160 -13.47 25.11 -2.30
CA ASP A 160 -12.56 24.03 -1.94
C ASP A 160 -13.22 23.03 -0.97
N ILE A 161 -13.96 23.51 0.04
CA ILE A 161 -14.65 22.64 1.00
C ILE A 161 -15.80 21.88 0.34
N ASP A 162 -16.62 22.55 -0.47
CA ASP A 162 -17.76 21.93 -1.16
C ASP A 162 -17.28 20.86 -2.14
N ARG A 163 -16.21 21.15 -2.89
CA ARG A 163 -15.60 20.19 -3.81
C ARG A 163 -14.96 19.01 -3.06
N ALA A 164 -14.30 19.26 -1.93
CA ALA A 164 -13.78 18.18 -1.09
C ALA A 164 -14.91 17.27 -0.59
N GLU A 165 -16.03 17.84 -0.15
CA GLU A 165 -17.19 17.08 0.32
C GLU A 165 -17.78 16.19 -0.78
N GLU A 166 -17.97 16.73 -1.99
CA GLU A 166 -18.45 15.96 -3.14
C GLU A 166 -17.56 14.75 -3.46
N LEU A 167 -16.24 14.96 -3.44
CA LEU A 167 -15.26 13.89 -3.67
C LEU A 167 -15.33 12.81 -2.59
N LEU A 168 -15.49 13.21 -1.32
CA LEU A 168 -15.53 12.28 -0.18
C LEU A 168 -16.83 11.49 -0.11
N HIS A 169 -17.99 12.11 -0.40
CA HIS A 169 -19.25 11.37 -0.55
C HIS A 169 -19.15 10.35 -1.67
N THR A 170 -18.56 10.74 -2.81
CA THR A 170 -18.29 9.79 -3.91
C THR A 170 -17.45 8.60 -3.44
N VAL A 171 -16.44 8.81 -2.59
CA VAL A 171 -15.63 7.72 -2.01
C VAL A 171 -16.47 6.81 -1.11
N CYS A 172 -17.31 7.38 -0.25
CA CYS A 172 -18.18 6.62 0.65
C CYS A 172 -19.25 5.80 -0.08
N ASP A 173 -19.77 6.33 -1.19
CA ASP A 173 -20.83 5.69 -1.99
C ASP A 173 -20.29 4.66 -3.00
N THR A 174 -18.97 4.54 -3.14
CA THR A 174 -18.34 3.62 -4.10
C THR A 174 -18.16 2.23 -3.49
N ASP A 175 -18.82 1.22 -4.07
CA ASP A 175 -18.62 -0.19 -3.71
C ASP A 175 -17.18 -0.65 -3.99
N GLY A 176 -16.65 -1.54 -3.16
CA GLY A 176 -15.29 -2.09 -3.30
C GLY A 176 -14.16 -1.21 -2.75
N VAL A 177 -14.50 -0.06 -2.13
CA VAL A 177 -13.53 0.74 -1.36
C VAL A 177 -13.22 0.04 -0.03
N SER A 178 -11.95 0.06 0.38
CA SER A 178 -11.55 -0.58 1.63
C SER A 178 -12.09 0.18 2.85
N ALA A 179 -12.35 -0.54 3.94
CA ALA A 179 -12.88 0.04 5.18
C ALA A 179 -11.99 1.19 5.71
N ASP A 180 -10.68 1.10 5.58
CA ASP A 180 -9.74 2.15 6.00
C ASP A 180 -9.91 3.44 5.17
N VAL A 181 -10.15 3.32 3.85
CA VAL A 181 -10.36 4.48 2.97
C VAL A 181 -11.72 5.12 3.26
N SER A 182 -12.77 4.32 3.47
CA SER A 182 -14.09 4.82 3.87
C SER A 182 -14.07 5.49 5.25
N GLU A 183 -13.35 4.92 6.23
CA GLU A 183 -13.17 5.53 7.57
C GLU A 183 -12.47 6.90 7.46
N MET A 184 -11.42 6.98 6.63
CA MET A 184 -10.71 8.23 6.38
C MET A 184 -11.61 9.27 5.68
N ALA A 185 -12.42 8.83 4.71
CA ALA A 185 -13.35 9.71 4.02
C ALA A 185 -14.43 10.29 4.96
N ASP A 186 -15.02 9.46 5.82
CA ASP A 186 -15.96 9.89 6.87
C ASP A 186 -15.33 10.92 7.82
N LEU A 187 -14.08 10.69 8.25
CA LEU A 187 -13.36 11.64 9.10
C LEU A 187 -13.14 13.00 8.42
N LEU A 188 -12.79 13.01 7.14
CA LEU A 188 -12.61 14.24 6.37
C LEU A 188 -13.94 14.96 6.10
N LEU A 189 -15.05 14.23 5.93
CA LEU A 189 -16.39 14.82 5.84
C LEU A 189 -16.77 15.56 7.13
N GLN A 190 -16.52 14.94 8.29
CA GLN A 190 -16.77 15.57 9.59
C GLN A 190 -15.91 16.83 9.80
N LEU A 191 -14.69 16.83 9.27
CA LEU A 191 -13.82 18.01 9.26
C LEU A 191 -14.34 19.12 8.33
N CYS A 192 -14.90 18.77 7.17
CA CYS A 192 -15.55 19.72 6.26
C CYS A 192 -16.77 20.38 6.94
N ASP A 193 -17.63 19.59 7.60
CA ASP A 193 -18.77 20.09 8.37
C ASP A 193 -18.33 21.06 9.48
N LEU A 194 -17.27 20.71 10.21
CA LEU A 194 -16.72 21.56 11.25
C LEU A 194 -16.22 22.90 10.66
N MET A 195 -15.53 22.87 9.53
CA MET A 195 -15.08 24.08 8.84
C MET A 195 -16.23 24.96 8.36
N LYS A 196 -17.30 24.36 7.81
CA LYS A 196 -18.53 25.08 7.45
C LYS A 196 -19.21 25.70 8.67
N ALA A 197 -19.26 24.98 9.80
CA ALA A 197 -19.78 25.52 11.05
C ALA A 197 -18.96 26.71 11.57
N MET A 198 -17.63 26.63 11.53
CA MET A 198 -16.74 27.75 11.90
C MET A 198 -16.91 28.97 10.98
N LEU A 199 -17.25 28.74 9.71
CA LEU A 199 -17.56 29.79 8.74
C LEU A 199 -19.00 30.35 8.88
N GLY A 200 -19.80 29.84 9.82
CA GLY A 200 -21.19 30.27 10.02
C GLY A 200 -22.14 29.83 8.90
N LEU A 201 -21.85 28.68 8.29
CA LEU A 201 -22.56 28.11 7.14
C LEU A 201 -23.14 26.72 7.41
N GLY A 202 -22.78 26.09 8.52
CA GLY A 202 -23.42 24.86 8.96
C GLY A 202 -24.81 25.13 9.55
N ASP A 203 -25.77 24.25 9.25
CA ASP A 203 -27.09 24.23 9.92
C ASP A 203 -26.99 23.84 11.40
N ARG A 204 -25.84 23.29 11.81
CA ARG A 204 -25.56 22.85 13.16
C ARG A 204 -24.74 23.91 13.92
N PRO A 205 -25.17 24.32 15.13
CA PRO A 205 -24.36 25.18 15.98
C PRO A 205 -23.04 24.47 16.34
N LEU A 206 -21.98 25.26 16.51
CA LEU A 206 -20.66 24.74 16.85
C LEU A 206 -20.70 24.05 18.22
N ASP A 207 -20.57 22.73 18.22
CA ASP A 207 -20.57 21.91 19.42
C ASP A 207 -19.13 21.56 19.81
N LEU A 208 -18.68 22.15 20.92
CA LEU A 208 -17.34 21.94 21.48
C LEU A 208 -17.08 20.46 21.81
N SER A 209 -18.11 19.69 22.18
CA SER A 209 -17.95 18.27 22.51
C SER A 209 -17.71 17.42 21.27
N SER A 210 -18.46 17.66 20.19
CA SER A 210 -18.21 17.09 18.87
C SER A 210 -16.80 17.43 18.35
N MET A 211 -16.35 18.67 18.57
CA MET A 211 -15.02 19.11 18.17
C MET A 211 -13.90 18.35 18.92
N GLN A 212 -14.04 18.17 20.24
CA GLN A 212 -13.10 17.39 21.05
C GLN A 212 -13.04 15.92 20.62
N ASN A 213 -14.20 15.29 20.38
CA ASN A 213 -14.28 13.91 19.90
C ASN A 213 -13.63 13.75 18.52
N LEU A 214 -13.85 14.72 17.62
CA LEU A 214 -13.22 14.72 16.30
C LEU A 214 -11.70 14.80 16.42
N PHE A 215 -11.16 15.72 17.24
CA PHE A 215 -9.72 15.81 17.46
C PHE A 215 -9.13 14.55 18.08
N ALA A 216 -9.85 13.89 18.99
CA ALA A 216 -9.43 12.61 19.54
C ALA A 216 -9.34 11.53 18.46
N ARG A 217 -10.37 11.37 17.62
CA ARG A 217 -10.37 10.42 16.49
C ARG A 217 -9.25 10.75 15.48
N PHE A 218 -9.05 12.02 15.17
CA PHE A 218 -7.98 12.45 14.27
C PHE A 218 -6.59 12.17 14.85
N THR A 219 -6.40 12.39 16.15
CA THR A 219 -5.14 12.07 16.84
C THR A 219 -4.89 10.56 16.89
N GLU A 220 -5.93 9.77 17.16
CA GLU A 220 -5.87 8.30 17.12
C GLU A 220 -5.53 7.79 15.72
N LEU A 221 -6.16 8.37 14.69
CA LEU A 221 -5.86 8.08 13.29
C LEU A 221 -4.41 8.46 12.95
N GLN A 222 -3.96 9.65 13.34
CA GLN A 222 -2.56 10.06 13.17
C GLN A 222 -1.59 9.11 13.88
N ALA A 223 -1.91 8.67 15.10
CA ALA A 223 -1.12 7.69 15.83
C ALA A 223 -1.11 6.31 15.14
N ARG A 224 -2.26 5.83 14.64
CA ARG A 224 -2.37 4.62 13.81
C ARG A 224 -1.51 4.73 12.54
N MET A 225 -1.49 5.92 11.92
CA MET A 225 -0.69 6.21 10.72
C MET A 225 0.82 6.28 11.03
N ALA A 226 1.21 6.88 12.15
CA ALA A 226 2.62 7.00 12.56
C ALA A 226 3.22 5.68 13.06
N ASN A 227 2.42 4.83 13.71
CA ASN A 227 2.89 3.61 14.37
C ASN A 227 2.91 2.36 13.46
N GLY A 228 2.83 2.53 12.14
CA GLY A 228 2.99 1.42 11.20
C GLY A 228 1.80 0.47 11.10
N GLY A 229 0.59 0.93 11.44
CA GLY A 229 -0.62 0.34 10.88
C GLY A 229 -0.63 0.49 9.35
N ALA A 230 -1.66 -0.01 8.66
CA ALA A 230 -1.89 0.32 7.24
C ALA A 230 -2.22 1.83 7.08
N GLY A 231 -1.30 2.71 7.43
CA GLY A 231 -1.47 4.15 7.42
C GLY A 231 -1.58 4.66 6.00
N PHE A 232 -1.95 5.94 5.85
CA PHE A 232 -2.08 6.60 4.54
C PHE A 232 -0.85 6.33 3.65
N SER A 233 0.38 6.43 4.17
CA SER A 233 1.59 6.10 3.40
C SER A 233 1.67 4.64 2.93
N SER A 234 1.16 3.68 3.70
CA SER A 234 1.10 2.25 3.33
C SER A 234 -0.06 1.95 2.37
N LEU A 235 -1.21 2.60 2.55
CA LEU A 235 -2.35 2.53 1.65
C LEU A 235 -1.96 3.08 0.27
N MET A 236 -1.28 4.23 0.27
CA MET A 236 -0.72 4.86 -0.93
C MET A 236 0.43 4.06 -1.53
N ARG A 237 1.34 3.52 -0.72
CA ARG A 237 2.39 2.61 -1.21
C ARG A 237 1.77 1.44 -1.95
N LYS A 238 0.76 0.78 -1.37
CA LYS A 238 0.03 -0.31 -2.04
C LYS A 238 -0.67 0.17 -3.31
N ALA A 239 -1.31 1.33 -3.29
CA ALA A 239 -1.95 1.90 -4.48
C ALA A 239 -0.94 2.20 -5.60
N ILE A 240 0.25 2.69 -5.27
CA ILE A 240 1.34 2.98 -6.23
C ILE A 240 2.08 1.71 -6.65
N GLU A 241 2.16 0.69 -5.78
CA GLU A 241 2.70 -0.65 -6.10
C GLU A 241 1.75 -1.42 -7.03
N SER A 242 0.44 -1.39 -6.77
CA SER A 242 -0.59 -1.88 -7.69
C SER A 242 -0.62 -1.06 -8.98
N GLY A 243 -0.33 0.24 -8.88
CA GLY A 243 -0.07 1.12 -10.02
C GLY A 243 1.35 1.00 -10.59
N ALA A 244 2.23 0.11 -10.14
CA ALA A 244 3.62 0.08 -10.62
C ALA A 244 3.73 -0.36 -12.09
N GLY A 245 2.71 -1.06 -12.61
CA GLY A 245 2.58 -1.35 -14.04
C GLY A 245 2.22 -0.12 -14.89
N VAL A 246 1.88 1.00 -14.26
CA VAL A 246 1.29 2.16 -14.94
C VAL A 246 2.31 3.04 -15.67
N LEU A 247 3.58 3.04 -15.24
CA LEU A 247 4.69 3.66 -15.98
C LEU A 247 5.50 2.63 -16.78
N ASN A 248 5.12 1.35 -16.71
CA ASN A 248 5.82 0.22 -17.29
C ASN A 248 4.89 -0.52 -18.27
N VAL A 249 4.62 0.11 -19.42
CA VAL A 249 3.97 -0.59 -20.54
C VAL A 249 5.04 -1.28 -21.38
N ARG A 250 4.75 -2.54 -21.73
CA ARG A 250 5.60 -3.36 -22.59
C ARG A 250 5.78 -2.66 -23.96
N PRO A 251 7.00 -2.62 -24.52
CA PRO A 251 7.25 -2.06 -25.85
C PRO A 251 6.35 -2.64 -26.96
N ASP A 252 5.82 -3.84 -26.73
CA ASP A 252 4.96 -4.62 -27.60
C ASP A 252 3.53 -4.07 -27.76
N GLU A 253 3.12 -3.07 -26.97
CA GLU A 253 1.78 -2.46 -27.05
C GLU A 253 1.77 -1.02 -27.59
N VAL A 254 2.91 -0.47 -28.01
CA VAL A 254 2.96 0.81 -28.73
C VAL A 254 2.71 0.54 -30.21
N PRO A 255 1.62 1.06 -30.83
CA PRO A 255 1.47 0.97 -32.27
C PRO A 255 2.63 1.75 -32.90
N VAL A 256 3.55 1.02 -33.54
CA VAL A 256 4.63 1.61 -34.33
C VAL A 256 3.97 2.40 -35.46
N ILE A 257 3.91 3.73 -35.31
CA ILE A 257 3.62 4.62 -36.43
C ILE A 257 4.88 4.59 -37.30
N ILE A 258 4.88 3.71 -38.30
CA ILE A 258 5.84 3.78 -39.38
C ILE A 258 5.56 5.09 -40.11
N VAL A 259 6.41 6.09 -39.91
CA VAL A 259 6.47 7.25 -40.79
C VAL A 259 7.20 6.77 -42.05
N GLU A 260 6.43 6.29 -43.02
CA GLU A 260 6.92 6.10 -44.38
C GLU A 260 7.09 7.47 -45.03
N ASP A 261 8.36 7.82 -45.28
CA ASP A 261 8.72 8.90 -46.18
C ASP A 261 8.17 8.60 -47.58
N ALA A 262 7.64 9.65 -48.20
CA ALA A 262 7.00 9.62 -49.50
C ALA A 262 7.94 9.07 -50.59
N ALA A 263 7.61 7.90 -51.12
CA ALA A 263 7.90 7.53 -52.49
C ALA A 263 6.82 6.58 -53.01
N GLU A 264 6.30 6.90 -54.19
CA GLU A 264 5.25 6.21 -54.94
C GLU A 264 5.53 4.72 -55.11
N GLU A 265 4.55 3.84 -54.81
CA GLU A 265 4.17 2.71 -55.67
C GLU A 265 2.84 2.05 -55.22
N SER A 266 2.10 1.52 -56.20
CA SER A 266 0.68 1.09 -56.17
C SER A 266 0.32 -0.05 -55.19
N PRO A 267 -0.97 -0.19 -54.81
CA PRO A 267 -1.40 -1.14 -53.79
C PRO A 267 -1.56 -2.56 -54.36
N ALA A 268 -0.75 -3.50 -53.85
CA ALA A 268 -1.07 -4.92 -53.87
C ALA A 268 -1.83 -5.26 -52.58
N VAL A 269 -3.05 -5.75 -52.73
CA VAL A 269 -3.95 -6.14 -51.63
C VAL A 269 -3.32 -7.27 -50.81
N ALA A 270 -2.72 -6.94 -49.67
CA ALA A 270 -2.31 -7.90 -48.66
C ALA A 270 -3.56 -8.48 -47.98
N ARG A 271 -3.71 -9.80 -48.09
CA ARG A 271 -4.79 -10.56 -47.49
C ARG A 271 -4.56 -10.58 -45.97
N ALA A 272 -5.46 -9.97 -45.21
CA ALA A 272 -5.45 -9.99 -43.76
C ALA A 272 -5.48 -11.44 -43.25
N GLU A 273 -4.40 -11.89 -42.61
CA GLU A 273 -4.43 -13.05 -41.74
C GLU A 273 -5.25 -12.69 -40.51
N ALA A 274 -6.28 -13.48 -40.23
CA ALA A 274 -7.11 -13.33 -39.05
C ALA A 274 -6.24 -13.53 -37.79
N PRO A 275 -6.43 -12.72 -36.74
CA PRO A 275 -5.73 -12.92 -35.48
C PRO A 275 -6.06 -14.29 -34.92
N ALA A 276 -5.04 -15.06 -34.56
CA ALA A 276 -5.21 -16.32 -33.86
C ALA A 276 -5.99 -16.07 -32.56
N GLU A 277 -7.05 -16.84 -32.33
CA GLU A 277 -7.81 -16.80 -31.08
C GLU A 277 -6.86 -17.05 -29.92
N VAL A 278 -6.69 -16.03 -29.06
CA VAL A 278 -5.97 -16.16 -27.80
C VAL A 278 -6.73 -17.19 -26.95
N PRO A 279 -6.08 -18.26 -26.47
CA PRO A 279 -6.76 -19.25 -25.63
C PRO A 279 -7.35 -18.55 -24.38
N PRO A 280 -8.55 -18.98 -23.93
CA PRO A 280 -9.17 -18.37 -22.75
C PRO A 280 -8.24 -18.48 -21.55
N GLN A 281 -8.05 -17.36 -20.84
CA GLN A 281 -7.27 -17.36 -19.60
C GLN A 281 -7.95 -18.29 -18.57
N PRO A 282 -7.16 -19.07 -17.81
CA PRO A 282 -7.71 -19.97 -16.80
C PRO A 282 -8.48 -19.19 -15.73
N VAL A 283 -9.59 -19.76 -15.26
CA VAL A 283 -10.42 -19.15 -14.21
C VAL A 283 -9.75 -19.35 -12.85
N GLN A 284 -9.87 -18.41 -11.91
CA GLN A 284 -9.21 -18.48 -10.59
C GLN A 284 -9.45 -19.80 -9.84
N ALA A 285 -10.63 -20.41 -9.97
CA ALA A 285 -10.92 -21.71 -9.37
C ALA A 285 -10.04 -22.85 -9.93
N GLU A 286 -9.65 -22.79 -11.20
CA GLU A 286 -8.75 -23.77 -11.84
C GLU A 286 -7.31 -23.56 -11.37
N LEU A 287 -6.89 -22.31 -11.21
CA LEU A 287 -5.58 -21.95 -10.65
C LEU A 287 -5.48 -22.41 -9.19
N LEU A 288 -6.53 -22.23 -8.40
CA LEU A 288 -6.60 -22.71 -7.03
C LEU A 288 -6.54 -24.25 -6.95
N GLN A 289 -7.25 -24.95 -7.84
CA GLN A 289 -7.15 -26.41 -7.93
C GLN A 289 -5.74 -26.85 -8.32
N SER A 290 -5.09 -26.12 -9.22
CA SER A 290 -3.70 -26.38 -9.64
C SER A 290 -2.71 -26.13 -8.49
N LEU A 291 -2.97 -25.12 -7.66
CA LEU A 291 -2.19 -24.84 -6.44
C LEU A 291 -2.33 -25.96 -5.40
N VAL A 292 -3.55 -26.44 -5.17
CA VAL A 292 -3.81 -27.58 -4.29
C VAL A 292 -3.10 -28.84 -4.79
N ALA A 293 -3.13 -29.07 -6.10
CA ALA A 293 -2.48 -30.22 -6.73
C ALA A 293 -0.94 -30.13 -6.69
N SER A 294 -0.35 -28.95 -6.90
CA SER A 294 1.11 -28.78 -6.92
C SER A 294 1.75 -29.08 -5.56
N LEU A 295 1.04 -28.78 -4.47
CA LEU A 295 1.44 -29.13 -3.10
C LEU A 295 0.96 -30.52 -2.65
N SER A 296 0.34 -31.30 -3.54
CA SER A 296 -0.21 -32.63 -3.26
C SER A 296 -1.17 -32.64 -2.04
N LEU A 297 -2.02 -31.62 -1.93
CA LEU A 297 -2.93 -31.46 -0.80
C LEU A 297 -4.23 -32.27 -1.01
N ASP A 298 -4.68 -32.95 0.04
CA ASP A 298 -5.92 -33.71 0.01
C ASP A 298 -7.15 -32.80 0.23
N GLY A 299 -8.08 -32.80 -0.73
CA GLY A 299 -9.20 -31.85 -0.82
C GLY A 299 -10.13 -31.72 0.39
N ARG A 300 -10.15 -32.65 1.35
CA ARG A 300 -10.97 -32.55 2.58
C ARG A 300 -10.21 -32.09 3.82
N ARG A 301 -8.88 -31.97 3.76
CA ARG A 301 -8.00 -31.60 4.89
C ARG A 301 -6.90 -30.62 4.49
N THR A 302 -7.12 -29.85 3.42
CA THR A 302 -6.11 -29.00 2.76
C THR A 302 -5.32 -28.12 3.74
N TRP A 303 -5.98 -27.47 4.69
CA TRP A 303 -5.34 -26.65 5.72
C TRP A 303 -4.39 -27.43 6.64
N ARG A 304 -4.83 -28.59 7.15
CA ARG A 304 -4.02 -29.41 8.05
C ARG A 304 -2.87 -30.07 7.31
N THR A 305 -3.11 -30.58 6.10
CA THR A 305 -2.07 -31.18 5.25
C THR A 305 -1.01 -30.15 4.88
N ALA A 306 -1.41 -28.93 4.53
CA ALA A 306 -0.46 -27.85 4.25
C ALA A 306 0.33 -27.43 5.50
N ALA A 307 -0.31 -27.40 6.68
CA ALA A 307 0.38 -27.16 7.94
C ALA A 307 1.40 -28.28 8.30
N GLU A 308 1.09 -29.53 7.97
CA GLU A 308 1.98 -30.68 8.18
C GLU A 308 3.27 -30.60 7.35
N LEU A 309 3.22 -29.98 6.16
CA LEU A 309 4.41 -29.74 5.33
C LEU A 309 5.44 -28.84 6.04
N LEU A 310 5.00 -27.98 6.97
CA LEU A 310 5.87 -27.08 7.73
C LEU A 310 6.56 -27.76 8.92
N LEU A 311 6.20 -28.99 9.26
CA LEU A 311 6.86 -29.70 10.35
C LEU A 311 8.31 -30.05 9.96
N PRO A 312 9.27 -29.97 10.91
CA PRO A 312 10.68 -30.23 10.63
C PRO A 312 10.94 -31.62 10.03
N ASP A 313 10.19 -32.62 10.48
CA ASP A 313 10.37 -34.03 10.11
C ASP A 313 9.62 -34.43 8.83
N THR A 314 8.82 -33.52 8.25
CA THR A 314 8.07 -33.80 7.01
C THR A 314 8.98 -33.60 5.80
N ALA A 315 9.09 -34.62 4.96
CA ALA A 315 9.82 -34.55 3.70
C ALA A 315 9.29 -33.40 2.83
N PRO A 316 10.15 -32.47 2.38
CA PRO A 316 9.71 -31.36 1.53
C PRO A 316 9.22 -31.87 0.17
N PRO A 317 8.25 -31.18 -0.45
CA PRO A 317 7.98 -31.32 -1.88
C PRO A 317 9.24 -30.98 -2.70
N THR A 318 9.24 -31.31 -3.99
CA THR A 318 10.34 -30.92 -4.88
C THR A 318 10.41 -29.40 -5.01
N VAL A 319 11.61 -28.86 -5.27
CA VAL A 319 11.80 -27.41 -5.49
C VAL A 319 10.89 -26.90 -6.61
N GLU A 320 10.77 -27.67 -7.69
CA GLU A 320 9.88 -27.36 -8.82
C GLU A 320 8.41 -27.26 -8.40
N SER A 321 7.92 -28.18 -7.57
CA SER A 321 6.55 -28.13 -7.04
C SER A 321 6.34 -26.91 -6.15
N VAL A 322 7.33 -26.54 -5.33
CA VAL A 322 7.27 -25.36 -4.46
C VAL A 322 7.26 -24.07 -5.28
N ASP A 323 8.14 -23.93 -6.26
CA ASP A 323 8.19 -22.75 -7.13
C ASP A 323 6.90 -22.60 -7.96
N THR A 324 6.37 -23.73 -8.45
CA THR A 324 5.07 -23.77 -9.13
C THR A 324 3.94 -23.30 -8.20
N ALA A 325 3.93 -23.75 -6.94
CA ALA A 325 2.94 -23.32 -5.95
C ALA A 325 3.03 -21.81 -5.66
N ILE A 326 4.23 -21.24 -5.56
CA ILE A 326 4.42 -19.79 -5.37
C ILE A 326 3.88 -19.00 -6.57
N ALA A 327 4.20 -19.45 -7.79
CA ALA A 327 3.73 -18.80 -9.00
C ALA A 327 2.20 -18.82 -9.09
N LEU A 328 1.58 -19.99 -8.89
CA LEU A 328 0.13 -20.14 -8.91
C LEU A 328 -0.56 -19.32 -7.82
N ALA A 329 -0.03 -19.33 -6.59
CA ALA A 329 -0.63 -18.56 -5.50
C ALA A 329 -0.52 -17.05 -5.75
N SER A 330 0.59 -16.57 -6.31
CA SER A 330 0.72 -15.16 -6.70
C SER A 330 -0.26 -14.80 -7.81
N GLU A 331 -0.39 -15.64 -8.84
CA GLU A 331 -1.32 -15.41 -9.95
C GLU A 331 -2.78 -15.37 -9.49
N VAL A 332 -3.18 -16.26 -8.58
CA VAL A 332 -4.52 -16.26 -7.99
C VAL A 332 -4.77 -14.97 -7.20
N LEU A 333 -3.80 -14.49 -6.41
CA LEU A 333 -3.94 -13.29 -5.58
C LEU A 333 -3.90 -11.98 -6.38
N GLU A 334 -3.25 -11.98 -7.55
CA GLU A 334 -3.14 -10.82 -8.45
C GLU A 334 -4.27 -10.75 -9.48
N SER A 335 -4.99 -11.85 -9.68
CA SER A 335 -6.08 -11.94 -10.65
C SER A 335 -7.30 -11.11 -10.23
N GLU A 336 -7.83 -10.31 -11.16
CA GLU A 336 -9.06 -9.52 -10.98
C GLU A 336 -10.34 -10.27 -11.41
N THR A 337 -10.22 -11.49 -11.94
CA THR A 337 -11.31 -12.21 -12.59
C THR A 337 -12.08 -13.14 -11.64
N ALA A 338 -13.27 -12.66 -11.25
CA ALA A 338 -14.25 -13.27 -10.33
C ALA A 338 -13.82 -13.29 -8.85
N GLU A 339 -14.78 -13.09 -7.95
CA GLU A 339 -14.51 -13.06 -6.50
C GLU A 339 -14.38 -14.49 -5.97
N LEU A 340 -13.17 -14.87 -5.54
CA LEU A 340 -13.00 -16.02 -4.65
C LEU A 340 -13.84 -15.84 -3.39
N SER A 341 -14.27 -16.95 -2.80
CA SER A 341 -14.82 -16.89 -1.44
C SER A 341 -13.77 -16.35 -0.47
N GLU A 342 -14.21 -15.78 0.65
CA GLU A 342 -13.29 -15.35 1.73
C GLU A 342 -12.42 -16.52 2.24
N GLU A 343 -12.99 -17.73 2.27
CA GLU A 343 -12.29 -18.95 2.68
C GLU A 343 -11.20 -19.35 1.66
N ASP A 344 -11.52 -19.30 0.36
CA ASP A 344 -10.55 -19.60 -0.70
C ASP A 344 -9.43 -18.56 -0.76
N THR A 345 -9.76 -17.29 -0.53
CA THR A 345 -8.78 -16.20 -0.42
C THR A 345 -7.85 -16.42 0.77
N ALA A 346 -8.42 -16.75 1.94
CA ALA A 346 -7.66 -17.07 3.13
C ALA A 346 -6.74 -18.29 2.91
N PHE A 347 -7.26 -19.34 2.25
CA PHE A 347 -6.50 -20.53 1.94
C PHE A 347 -5.38 -20.25 0.94
N THR A 348 -5.62 -19.42 -0.08
CA THR A 348 -4.59 -19.04 -1.06
C THR A 348 -3.43 -18.31 -0.38
N HIS A 349 -3.72 -17.35 0.50
CA HIS A 349 -2.69 -16.71 1.32
C HIS A 349 -1.94 -17.71 2.22
N PHE A 350 -2.64 -18.69 2.78
CA PHE A 350 -2.03 -19.72 3.63
C PHE A 350 -1.11 -20.66 2.83
N ALA A 351 -1.56 -21.13 1.67
CA ALA A 351 -0.78 -21.96 0.77
C ALA A 351 0.46 -21.21 0.25
N HIS A 352 0.32 -19.92 -0.07
CA HIS A 352 1.46 -19.06 -0.43
C HIS A 352 2.48 -18.98 0.71
N ALA A 353 2.03 -18.75 1.95
CA ALA A 353 2.90 -18.75 3.12
C ALA A 353 3.67 -20.07 3.29
N VAL A 354 2.96 -21.19 3.14
CA VAL A 354 3.55 -22.54 3.23
C VAL A 354 4.61 -22.75 2.15
N ALA A 355 4.31 -22.40 0.90
CA ALA A 355 5.23 -22.57 -0.22
C ALA A 355 6.51 -21.73 -0.05
N LEU A 356 6.39 -20.45 0.34
CA LEU A 356 7.55 -19.59 0.62
C LEU A 356 8.43 -20.15 1.74
N ARG A 357 7.81 -20.70 2.81
CA ARG A 357 8.57 -21.32 3.89
C ARG A 357 9.28 -22.61 3.46
N LEU A 358 8.64 -23.41 2.60
CA LEU A 358 9.23 -24.60 2.02
C LEU A 358 10.40 -24.26 1.10
N ARG A 359 10.28 -23.19 0.31
CA ARG A 359 11.37 -22.69 -0.54
C ARG A 359 12.58 -22.28 0.29
N ARG A 360 12.35 -21.53 1.37
CA ARG A 360 13.40 -21.19 2.34
C ARG A 360 14.05 -22.41 3.00
N ARG A 361 13.31 -23.49 3.22
CA ARG A 361 13.87 -24.74 3.75
C ARG A 361 14.75 -25.45 2.71
N ALA A 362 14.41 -25.35 1.43
CA ALA A 362 15.22 -25.88 0.34
C ALA A 362 16.46 -25.03 0.03
N ASP A 363 16.39 -23.71 0.26
CA ASP A 363 17.48 -22.75 0.11
C ASP A 363 17.74 -21.95 1.41
N PRO A 364 18.48 -22.53 2.37
CA PRO A 364 18.79 -21.89 3.64
C PRO A 364 19.80 -20.73 3.52
N ASP A 365 20.50 -20.60 2.38
CA ASP A 365 21.52 -19.56 2.16
C ASP A 365 20.95 -18.30 1.48
N GLY A 366 19.70 -18.34 1.01
CA GLY A 366 18.98 -17.15 0.52
C GLY A 366 18.91 -15.99 1.52
N ASP A 367 18.50 -14.82 1.05
CA ASP A 367 18.49 -13.55 1.79
C ASP A 367 17.45 -13.44 2.92
N GLY A 368 16.59 -14.45 3.07
CA GLY A 368 15.53 -14.50 4.09
C GLY A 368 14.23 -13.77 3.70
N SER A 369 14.16 -13.14 2.53
CA SER A 369 12.97 -12.45 2.03
C SER A 369 11.74 -13.34 1.96
N ASP A 370 11.90 -14.60 1.56
CA ASP A 370 10.84 -15.61 1.53
C ASP A 370 10.21 -15.86 2.91
N CYS A 371 11.00 -15.83 3.98
CA CYS A 371 10.48 -16.01 5.34
C CYS A 371 9.60 -14.82 5.76
N GLU A 372 10.03 -13.60 5.45
CA GLU A 372 9.25 -12.38 5.77
C GLU A 372 7.97 -12.29 4.94
N LEU A 373 8.06 -12.56 3.62
CA LEU A 373 6.92 -12.62 2.73
C LEU A 373 5.94 -13.71 3.17
N GLY A 374 6.45 -14.88 3.53
CA GLY A 374 5.61 -15.98 4.00
C GLY A 374 4.92 -15.68 5.33
N ALA A 375 5.60 -15.05 6.29
CA ALA A 375 4.98 -14.62 7.55
C ALA A 375 3.90 -13.55 7.31
N ARG A 376 4.09 -12.65 6.34
CA ARG A 376 3.09 -11.66 5.93
C ARG A 376 1.87 -12.32 5.30
N ALA A 377 2.08 -13.27 4.38
CA ALA A 377 1.01 -14.05 3.76
C ALA A 377 0.24 -14.86 4.81
N LEU A 378 0.93 -15.43 5.82
CA LEU A 378 0.30 -16.14 6.94
C LEU A 378 -0.60 -15.21 7.76
N LEU A 379 -0.17 -13.98 8.03
CA LEU A 379 -0.98 -12.99 8.74
C LEU A 379 -2.21 -12.58 7.90
N SER A 380 -2.06 -12.42 6.58
CA SER A 380 -3.19 -12.15 5.68
C SER A 380 -4.22 -13.28 5.71
N ALA A 381 -3.77 -14.54 5.64
CA ALA A 381 -4.65 -15.70 5.79
C ALA A 381 -5.39 -15.69 7.14
N ALA A 382 -4.66 -15.44 8.23
CA ALA A 382 -5.24 -15.39 9.56
C ALA A 382 -6.25 -14.25 9.73
N ARG A 383 -6.12 -13.13 9.00
CA ARG A 383 -7.04 -11.99 9.02
C ARG A 383 -8.30 -12.22 8.20
N ALA A 384 -8.18 -12.94 7.08
CA ALA A 384 -9.31 -13.27 6.21
C ALA A 384 -10.29 -14.27 6.86
N LEU A 385 -9.81 -15.11 7.77
CA LEU A 385 -10.69 -16.06 8.48
C LEU A 385 -11.51 -15.38 9.61
N PRO A 386 -12.80 -15.71 9.76
CA PRO A 386 -13.57 -15.41 10.98
C PRO A 386 -12.91 -15.96 12.25
N ILE A 387 -13.17 -15.35 13.40
CA ILE A 387 -12.50 -15.74 14.66
C ILE A 387 -12.90 -17.13 15.17
N ASP A 388 -14.11 -17.55 14.81
CA ASP A 388 -14.72 -18.84 15.10
C ASP A 388 -14.47 -19.89 14.01
N HIS A 389 -13.71 -19.54 12.97
CA HIS A 389 -13.38 -20.46 11.89
C HIS A 389 -12.56 -21.66 12.41
N PRO A 390 -12.94 -22.91 12.09
CA PRO A 390 -12.32 -24.12 12.67
C PRO A 390 -10.84 -24.29 12.32
N GLU A 391 -10.37 -23.69 11.23
CA GLU A 391 -8.98 -23.79 10.76
C GLU A 391 -8.10 -22.61 11.21
N LEU A 392 -8.66 -21.54 11.79
CA LEU A 392 -7.85 -20.42 12.29
C LEU A 392 -6.79 -20.84 13.34
N PRO A 393 -7.08 -21.76 14.29
CA PRO A 393 -6.05 -22.27 15.21
C PRO A 393 -4.90 -23.00 14.49
N VAL A 394 -5.19 -23.66 13.37
CA VAL A 394 -4.18 -24.36 12.54
C VAL A 394 -3.26 -23.33 11.90
N VAL A 395 -3.84 -22.31 11.25
CA VAL A 395 -3.11 -21.22 10.60
C VAL A 395 -2.21 -20.48 11.59
N LEU A 396 -2.76 -20.06 12.74
CA LEU A 396 -1.99 -19.29 13.73
C LEU A 396 -0.86 -20.11 14.36
N ARG A 397 -1.03 -21.43 14.54
CA ARG A 397 0.03 -22.31 15.04
C ARG A 397 1.22 -22.39 14.07
N CYS A 398 0.98 -22.27 12.77
CA CYS A 398 2.04 -22.30 11.77
C CYS A 398 3.04 -21.14 11.89
N LEU A 399 2.72 -20.07 12.64
CA LEU A 399 3.66 -19.00 12.93
C LEU A 399 4.97 -19.53 13.53
N GLY A 400 4.91 -20.59 14.35
CA GLY A 400 6.10 -21.22 14.92
C GLY A 400 7.12 -21.68 13.89
N ALA A 401 6.69 -22.04 12.67
CA ALA A 401 7.60 -22.45 11.60
C ALA A 401 8.42 -21.29 11.04
N PHE A 402 7.95 -20.04 11.20
CA PHE A 402 8.60 -18.82 10.72
C PHE A 402 9.53 -18.19 11.76
N LEU A 403 9.61 -18.75 12.97
CA LEU A 403 10.50 -18.26 14.02
C LEU A 403 11.87 -18.93 13.90
N PRO A 404 12.96 -18.18 13.66
CA PRO A 404 14.30 -18.76 13.61
C PRO A 404 14.69 -19.32 14.99
N PRO A 405 15.23 -20.54 15.11
CA PRO A 405 15.62 -21.08 16.41
C PRO A 405 16.74 -20.27 17.09
N GLU A 406 17.64 -19.66 16.32
CA GLU A 406 18.73 -18.84 16.82
C GLU A 406 18.27 -17.44 17.25
N ARG A 407 17.19 -16.93 16.62
CA ARG A 407 16.66 -15.57 16.81
C ARG A 407 15.14 -15.56 16.66
N PRO A 408 14.39 -16.10 17.63
CA PRO A 408 12.95 -16.37 17.48
C PRO A 408 12.07 -15.12 17.35
N LEU A 409 12.63 -13.92 17.55
CA LEU A 409 11.93 -12.65 17.44
C LEU A 409 12.33 -11.86 16.18
N ALA A 410 13.40 -12.26 15.49
CA ALA A 410 13.86 -11.56 14.30
C ALA A 410 12.84 -11.70 13.15
N GLY A 411 12.61 -10.61 12.43
CA GLY A 411 11.67 -10.56 11.30
C GLY A 411 10.19 -10.40 11.69
N LEU A 412 9.85 -10.43 12.99
CA LEU A 412 8.46 -10.23 13.44
C LEU A 412 8.06 -8.78 13.67
N ASP A 413 8.99 -7.83 13.68
CA ASP A 413 8.77 -6.46 14.17
C ASP A 413 7.52 -5.78 13.59
N ALA A 414 7.33 -5.86 12.27
CA ALA A 414 6.20 -5.25 11.58
C ALA A 414 4.89 -6.08 11.65
N LEU A 415 4.97 -7.36 12.01
CA LEU A 415 3.85 -8.31 11.97
C LEU A 415 3.34 -8.68 13.37
N ALA A 416 4.17 -8.49 14.39
CA ALA A 416 3.95 -8.91 15.76
C ALA A 416 2.64 -8.37 16.37
N ALA A 417 2.32 -7.10 16.11
CA ALA A 417 1.07 -6.50 16.56
C ALA A 417 -0.15 -7.18 15.93
N GLY A 418 -0.09 -7.49 14.63
CA GLY A 418 -1.15 -8.16 13.90
C GLY A 418 -1.42 -9.58 14.41
N PHE A 419 -0.36 -10.38 14.57
CA PHE A 419 -0.49 -11.72 15.14
C PHE A 419 -0.97 -11.69 16.60
N THR A 420 -0.48 -10.74 17.41
CA THR A 420 -0.95 -10.56 18.80
C THR A 420 -2.45 -10.34 18.84
N GLY A 421 -2.98 -9.42 18.03
CA GLY A 421 -4.41 -9.13 17.99
C GLY A 421 -5.26 -10.35 17.61
N ARG A 422 -4.82 -11.13 16.62
CA ARG A 422 -5.52 -12.36 16.21
C ARG A 422 -5.47 -13.46 17.27
N LEU A 423 -4.31 -13.66 17.90
CA LEU A 423 -4.14 -14.63 18.99
C LEU A 423 -4.95 -14.25 20.23
N ASP A 424 -5.01 -12.97 20.58
CA ASP A 424 -5.83 -12.48 21.70
C ASP A 424 -7.32 -12.70 21.46
N ALA A 425 -7.81 -12.36 20.27
CA ALA A 425 -9.21 -12.58 19.91
C ALA A 425 -9.57 -14.08 19.94
N LEU A 426 -8.70 -14.95 19.45
CA LEU A 426 -8.97 -16.39 19.41
C LEU A 426 -8.93 -17.00 20.82
N LEU A 427 -7.92 -16.67 21.62
CA LEU A 427 -7.82 -17.13 23.01
C LEU A 427 -8.97 -16.61 23.88
N GLY A 428 -9.47 -15.40 23.59
CA GLY A 428 -10.63 -14.82 24.26
C GLY A 428 -11.95 -15.51 23.97
N SER A 429 -12.06 -16.27 22.86
CA SER A 429 -13.28 -17.00 22.51
C SER A 429 -13.59 -18.18 23.45
N GLY A 430 -12.57 -18.73 24.14
CA GLY A 430 -12.72 -19.86 25.05
C GLY A 430 -13.00 -21.23 24.38
N ASN A 431 -13.04 -21.31 23.05
CA ASN A 431 -13.46 -22.51 22.31
C ASN A 431 -12.30 -23.47 21.93
N LEU A 432 -11.20 -23.46 22.70
CA LEU A 432 -10.00 -24.24 22.41
C LEU A 432 -9.74 -25.32 23.46
N ALA A 433 -9.24 -26.47 23.01
CA ALA A 433 -8.65 -27.47 23.90
C ALA A 433 -7.44 -26.87 24.66
N ALA A 434 -7.22 -27.32 25.90
CA ALA A 434 -6.26 -26.69 26.81
C ALA A 434 -4.81 -26.73 26.28
N ASP A 435 -4.42 -27.81 25.62
CA ASP A 435 -3.13 -27.98 24.95
C ASP A 435 -2.95 -26.96 23.82
N ARG A 436 -3.97 -26.81 22.96
CA ARG A 436 -3.97 -25.84 21.86
C ARG A 436 -3.94 -24.40 22.35
N ALA A 437 -4.67 -24.10 23.43
CA ALA A 437 -4.64 -22.79 24.06
C ALA A 437 -3.24 -22.46 24.60
N ALA A 438 -2.54 -23.44 25.19
CA ALA A 438 -1.18 -23.24 25.68
C ALA A 438 -0.17 -22.94 24.56
N GLU A 439 -0.25 -23.67 23.44
CA GLU A 439 0.60 -23.44 22.26
C GLU A 439 0.40 -22.03 21.68
N LEU A 440 -0.85 -21.63 21.47
CA LEU A 440 -1.19 -20.31 20.93
C LEU A 440 -0.87 -19.19 21.92
N HIS A 441 -0.99 -19.45 23.22
CA HIS A 441 -0.56 -18.51 24.25
C HIS A 441 0.95 -18.29 24.23
N ALA A 442 1.76 -19.34 24.02
CA ALA A 442 3.20 -19.21 23.88
C ALA A 442 3.57 -18.34 22.65
N LEU A 443 2.94 -18.58 21.50
CA LEU A 443 3.11 -17.76 20.30
C LEU A 443 2.68 -16.30 20.55
N ARG A 444 1.59 -16.09 21.29
CA ARG A 444 1.15 -14.74 21.68
C ARG A 444 2.23 -14.02 22.48
N CYS A 445 2.83 -14.69 23.46
CA CYS A 445 3.88 -14.12 24.27
C CYS A 445 5.13 -13.78 23.43
N ALA A 446 5.50 -14.63 22.47
CA ALA A 446 6.57 -14.33 21.52
C ALA A 446 6.26 -13.08 20.70
N CYS A 447 5.06 -12.97 20.10
CA CYS A 447 4.65 -11.78 19.35
C CYS A 447 4.65 -10.50 20.22
N ARG A 448 4.10 -10.54 21.43
CA ARG A 448 4.13 -9.39 22.35
C ARG A 448 5.55 -8.97 22.71
N THR A 449 6.43 -9.94 22.90
CA THR A 449 7.85 -9.69 23.19
C THR A 449 8.53 -9.02 21.99
N ALA A 450 8.34 -9.55 20.78
CA ALA A 450 8.87 -8.94 19.55
C ALA A 450 8.36 -7.51 19.36
N PHE A 451 7.05 -7.28 19.55
CA PHE A 451 6.45 -5.95 19.44
C PHE A 451 7.04 -4.97 20.47
N ALA A 452 7.11 -5.37 21.74
CA ALA A 452 7.69 -4.54 22.80
C ALA A 452 9.19 -4.25 22.55
N ALA A 453 9.93 -5.22 22.01
CA ALA A 453 11.33 -5.04 21.63
C ALA A 453 11.49 -3.99 20.53
N ALA A 454 10.66 -4.09 19.48
CA ALA A 454 10.66 -3.15 18.36
C ALA A 454 10.32 -1.73 18.82
N GLU A 455 9.29 -1.58 19.66
CA GLU A 455 8.91 -0.28 20.24
C GLU A 455 10.00 0.30 21.15
N LEU A 456 10.65 -0.55 21.97
CA LEU A 456 11.78 -0.12 22.79
C LEU A 456 12.94 0.39 21.91
N ARG A 457 13.28 -0.30 20.82
CA ARG A 457 14.32 0.15 19.88
C ARG A 457 14.01 1.54 19.32
N LYS A 458 12.79 1.75 18.81
CA LYS A 458 12.33 3.05 18.31
C LYS A 458 12.40 4.14 19.38
N ALA A 459 11.90 3.86 20.58
CA ALA A 459 11.90 4.81 21.68
C ALA A 459 13.32 5.21 22.10
N VAL A 460 14.26 4.26 22.06
CA VAL A 460 15.68 4.49 22.39
C VAL A 460 16.39 5.36 21.35
N GLU A 461 16.05 5.21 20.07
CA GLU A 461 16.57 6.07 18.99
C GLU A 461 16.09 7.52 19.14
N GLY A 462 14.89 7.72 19.66
CA GLY A 462 14.30 9.04 19.92
C GLY A 462 14.74 9.71 21.22
N LEU A 463 15.64 9.11 22.02
CA LEU A 463 16.04 9.68 23.30
C LEU A 463 16.83 11.00 23.11
N PRO A 464 16.54 12.05 23.89
CA PRO A 464 17.30 13.29 23.82
C PRO A 464 18.75 13.07 24.25
N ALA A 465 19.68 13.84 23.68
CA ALA A 465 21.12 13.71 23.96
C ALA A 465 21.49 13.87 25.44
N GLY A 466 20.67 14.58 26.22
CA GLY A 466 20.83 14.76 27.66
C GLY A 466 20.17 13.70 28.55
N TYR A 467 19.59 12.64 27.97
CA TYR A 467 19.00 11.57 28.77
C TYR A 467 20.08 10.88 29.62
N PRO A 468 19.86 10.62 30.92
CA PRO A 468 20.92 10.14 31.82
C PRO A 468 21.21 8.63 31.72
N TRP A 469 20.33 7.81 31.13
CA TRP A 469 20.50 6.35 31.05
C TRP A 469 20.40 5.73 29.64
N PRO A 470 20.97 6.35 28.58
CA PRO A 470 20.80 5.87 27.21
C PRO A 470 21.53 4.55 27.00
N VAL A 471 22.63 4.31 27.71
CA VAL A 471 23.43 3.07 27.62
C VAL A 471 22.62 1.87 28.09
N SER A 472 21.95 1.98 29.25
CA SER A 472 21.16 0.87 29.81
C SER A 472 19.96 0.54 28.92
N LEU A 473 19.26 1.54 28.38
CA LEU A 473 18.14 1.29 27.48
C LEU A 473 18.58 0.74 26.11
N LYS A 474 19.71 1.22 25.56
CA LYS A 474 20.33 0.64 24.36
C LYS A 474 20.73 -0.82 24.59
N ALA A 475 21.33 -1.13 25.73
CA ALA A 475 21.70 -2.49 26.09
C ALA A 475 20.46 -3.38 26.26
N ALA A 476 19.37 -2.88 26.85
CA ALA A 476 18.10 -3.61 26.96
C ALA A 476 17.44 -3.87 25.59
N ALA A 477 17.70 -3.01 24.60
CA ALA A 477 17.18 -3.13 23.25
C ALA A 477 18.01 -4.06 22.32
N GLN A 478 19.23 -4.43 22.71
CA GLN A 478 20.17 -5.26 21.93
C GLN A 478 19.87 -6.79 21.90
N PRO A 479 19.50 -7.47 23.00
CA PRO A 479 19.42 -8.95 23.04
C PRO A 479 18.20 -9.56 22.31
N LEU A 480 17.47 -8.76 21.53
CA LEU A 480 16.23 -9.16 20.83
C LEU A 480 16.36 -8.99 19.30
N ALA A 481 17.59 -8.98 18.78
CA ALA A 481 17.96 -8.76 17.37
C ALA A 481 18.69 -9.96 16.74
#